data_AF-A0A3N5T422-F1
#
_entry.id   AF-A0A3N5T422-F1
#
_cell.length_a   1.000
_cell.length_b   1.000
_cell.length_c   1.000
_cell.angle_alpha   90.00
_cell.angle_beta   90.00
_cell.angle_gamma   90.00
#
_symmetry.space_group_name_H-M   'P 1'
#
loop_
_entity.id
_entity.type
_entity.pdbx_description
1 polymer ?
#
loop_
_entity_poly.entity_id
_entity_poly.type
_entity_poly.pdbx_seq_one_letter_code
_entity_poly.pdbx_strand_id
1 'polypeptide(L)'
;MESFIDHENAKKDIPQHIQEHLRGLISFCRLPQTDATMERMVEAWLLKKATFQKMAEHGRMQKMNALNKDDKRGCLCLTMSGSLIMIGPLAGGVREIKFTSMGLRTDVPETLVVTDGRLAEDIKCEKPICLVDSKLEKTSAVMDIAVMPEEKTGPEQTAFLRKTDDKLKEHFIRFNRQAVEEKQAGDYISMRDDLFQKWIVIQWFIYGGLDKHVFMARAKILWLELFTRVYDVLSMKKSNAGERDAMFLDFTNNLFAKYCDDYKWYESEHKDFDIGLMKALEEIPEYKAYIDFVDGFCKGL
;
A
#
# COMPACT_ATOMS: atom_id res chain seq x y z
N MET A 1 20.40 -1.59 -18.03
CA MET A 1 19.59 -2.74 -17.58
C MET A 1 18.19 -2.17 -17.39
N GLU A 2 17.32 -2.37 -18.37
CA GLU A 2 15.98 -1.76 -18.39
C GLU A 2 15.13 -2.35 -17.25
N SER A 3 14.43 -1.47 -16.53
CA SER A 3 13.46 -1.82 -15.50
C SER A 3 12.30 -2.59 -16.15
N PHE A 4 11.96 -3.76 -15.61
CA PHE A 4 10.85 -4.60 -16.09
C PHE A 4 9.49 -4.23 -15.49
N ILE A 5 9.44 -3.27 -14.55
CA ILE A 5 8.29 -2.38 -14.58
C ILE A 5 8.52 -1.56 -15.82
N ASP A 6 7.95 -2.01 -16.94
CA ASP A 6 7.86 -1.17 -18.12
C ASP A 6 7.11 0.08 -17.68
N HIS A 7 7.86 1.12 -17.36
CA HIS A 7 7.35 2.33 -16.76
C HIS A 7 6.45 3.08 -17.74
N GLU A 8 6.62 2.86 -19.05
CA GLU A 8 5.63 3.25 -20.05
C GLU A 8 4.33 2.46 -19.88
N ASN A 9 4.38 1.15 -19.63
CA ASN A 9 3.16 0.36 -19.37
C ASN A 9 2.55 0.64 -17.98
N ALA A 10 3.34 0.95 -16.95
CA ALA A 10 2.83 1.38 -15.64
C ALA A 10 2.11 2.72 -15.73
N LYS A 11 2.63 3.65 -16.55
CA LYS A 11 1.93 4.89 -16.91
C LYS A 11 0.62 4.58 -17.66
N LYS A 12 0.60 3.62 -18.60
CA LYS A 12 -0.62 3.24 -19.35
C LYS A 12 -1.72 2.63 -18.45
N ASP A 13 -1.35 1.95 -17.37
CA ASP A 13 -2.31 1.27 -16.48
C ASP A 13 -2.90 2.17 -15.38
N ILE A 14 -2.41 3.40 -15.24
CA ILE A 14 -3.04 4.40 -14.38
C ILE A 14 -3.87 5.40 -15.21
N PRO A 15 -5.11 5.74 -14.77
CA PRO A 15 -5.95 6.66 -15.52
C PRO A 15 -5.26 8.01 -15.78
N GLN A 16 -5.50 8.60 -16.96
CA GLN A 16 -4.83 9.84 -17.39
C GLN A 16 -4.99 10.99 -16.38
N HIS A 17 -6.17 11.12 -15.77
CA HIS A 17 -6.42 12.15 -14.75
C HIS A 17 -5.55 11.98 -13.49
N ILE A 18 -5.16 10.74 -13.14
CA ILE A 18 -4.21 10.47 -12.06
C ILE A 18 -2.82 10.93 -12.47
N GLN A 19 -2.40 10.66 -13.70
CA GLN A 19 -1.10 11.10 -14.20
C GLN A 19 -0.99 12.63 -14.18
N GLU A 20 -2.02 13.32 -14.66
CA GLU A 20 -2.10 14.79 -14.63
C GLU A 20 -2.03 15.31 -13.20
N HIS A 21 -2.73 14.67 -12.27
CA HIS A 21 -2.67 15.02 -10.86
C HIS A 21 -1.26 14.83 -10.26
N LEU A 22 -0.60 13.70 -10.56
CA LEU A 22 0.77 13.43 -10.11
C LEU A 22 1.76 14.45 -10.67
N ARG A 23 1.64 14.85 -11.95
CA ARG A 23 2.46 15.94 -12.52
C ARG A 23 2.27 17.25 -11.75
N GLY A 24 1.02 17.58 -11.42
CA GLY A 24 0.71 18.73 -10.56
C GLY A 24 1.38 18.64 -9.19
N LEU A 25 1.37 17.46 -8.55
CA LEU A 25 2.06 17.22 -7.29
C LEU A 25 3.58 17.35 -7.41
N ILE A 26 4.20 16.81 -8.47
CA ILE A 26 5.65 16.94 -8.72
C ILE A 26 6.03 18.43 -8.82
N SER A 27 5.27 19.20 -9.60
CA SER A 27 5.46 20.65 -9.71
C SER A 27 5.29 21.36 -8.36
N PHE A 28 4.26 21.00 -7.59
CA PHE A 28 3.99 21.58 -6.28
C PHE A 28 5.13 21.30 -5.28
N CYS A 29 5.62 20.06 -5.24
CA CYS A 29 6.73 19.62 -4.41
C CYS A 29 8.10 20.14 -4.89
N ARG A 30 8.13 20.91 -5.99
CA ARG A 30 9.35 21.44 -6.62
C ARG A 30 10.37 20.36 -6.98
N LEU A 31 9.88 19.17 -7.34
CA LEU A 31 10.73 18.07 -7.79
C LEU A 31 11.10 18.26 -9.26
N PRO A 32 12.22 17.64 -9.71
CA PRO A 32 12.59 17.63 -11.12
C PRO A 32 11.44 17.10 -11.98
N GLN A 33 11.10 17.82 -13.05
CA GLN A 33 10.06 17.42 -14.00
C GLN A 33 10.62 16.40 -15.01
N THR A 34 11.15 15.30 -14.50
CA THR A 34 11.77 14.22 -15.29
C THR A 34 10.89 12.98 -15.31
N ASP A 35 11.03 12.14 -16.34
CA ASP A 35 10.33 10.86 -16.41
C ASP A 35 10.63 9.98 -15.20
N ALA A 36 11.89 9.92 -14.76
CA ALA A 36 12.29 9.19 -13.56
C ALA A 36 11.57 9.67 -12.28
N THR A 37 11.29 10.97 -12.16
CA THR A 37 10.50 11.49 -11.03
C THR A 37 9.03 11.11 -11.16
N MET A 38 8.48 11.19 -12.37
CA MET A 38 7.12 10.71 -12.64
C MET A 38 6.97 9.24 -12.29
N GLU A 39 7.93 8.40 -12.65
CA GLU A 39 7.94 6.96 -12.39
C GLU A 39 7.90 6.63 -10.90
N ARG A 40 8.79 7.26 -10.11
CA ARG A 40 8.79 7.12 -8.65
C ARG A 40 7.46 7.53 -8.02
N MET A 41 6.83 8.58 -8.54
CA MET A 41 5.53 9.06 -8.05
C MET A 41 4.38 8.13 -8.42
N VAL A 42 4.41 7.55 -9.63
CA VAL A 42 3.45 6.53 -10.06
C VAL A 42 3.58 5.27 -9.21
N GLU A 43 4.81 4.81 -8.98
CA GLU A 43 5.08 3.65 -8.14
C GLU A 43 4.57 3.87 -6.70
N ALA A 44 4.89 5.01 -6.10
CA ALA A 44 4.39 5.34 -4.75
C ALA A 44 2.87 5.39 -4.69
N TRP A 45 2.20 5.91 -5.72
CA TRP A 45 0.73 5.89 -5.80
C TRP A 45 0.16 4.47 -5.91
N LEU A 46 0.77 3.61 -6.73
CA LEU A 46 0.38 2.21 -6.88
C LEU A 46 0.58 1.43 -5.57
N LEU A 47 1.70 1.63 -4.88
CA LEU A 47 1.97 1.03 -3.57
C LEU A 47 0.92 1.45 -2.53
N LYS A 48 0.53 2.73 -2.50
CA LYS A 48 -0.56 3.21 -1.63
C LYS A 48 -1.88 2.53 -1.94
N LYS A 49 -2.26 2.47 -3.22
CA LYS A 49 -3.50 1.84 -3.66
C LYS A 49 -3.53 0.35 -3.30
N ALA A 50 -2.44 -0.37 -3.58
CA ALA A 50 -2.29 -1.77 -3.23
C ALA A 50 -2.40 -2.00 -1.70
N THR A 51 -1.73 -1.18 -0.90
CA THR A 51 -1.77 -1.27 0.57
C THR A 51 -3.17 -0.97 1.11
N PHE A 52 -3.86 0.05 0.57
CA PHE A 52 -5.27 0.33 0.92
C PHE A 52 -6.17 -0.87 0.64
N GLN A 53 -6.07 -1.45 -0.56
CA GLN A 53 -6.87 -2.60 -0.96
C GLN A 53 -6.60 -3.82 -0.08
N LYS A 54 -5.32 -4.11 0.20
CA LYS A 54 -4.92 -5.19 1.12
C LYS A 54 -5.54 -5.00 2.50
N MET A 55 -5.49 -3.79 3.06
CA MET A 55 -6.07 -3.50 4.38
C MET A 55 -7.59 -3.61 4.40
N ALA A 56 -8.26 -3.15 3.33
CA ALA A 56 -9.70 -3.30 3.16
C ALA A 56 -10.10 -4.79 3.09
N GLU A 57 -9.37 -5.59 2.33
CA GLU A 57 -9.59 -7.05 2.21
C GLU A 57 -9.39 -7.75 3.56
N HIS A 58 -8.30 -7.47 4.28
CA HIS A 58 -8.05 -8.01 5.62
C HIS A 58 -9.20 -7.64 6.58
N GLY A 59 -9.73 -6.42 6.47
CA GLY A 59 -10.86 -5.94 7.25
C GLY A 59 -12.22 -6.51 6.86
N ARG A 60 -12.29 -7.32 5.78
CA ARG A 60 -13.53 -7.76 5.11
C ARG A 60 -14.43 -6.57 4.75
N MET A 61 -13.81 -5.45 4.41
CA MET A 61 -14.53 -4.25 3.98
C MET A 61 -15.07 -4.47 2.56
N GLN A 62 -16.27 -3.96 2.32
CA GLN A 62 -16.93 -4.03 1.02
C GLN A 62 -16.43 -2.88 0.15
N LYS A 63 -15.87 -3.20 -1.02
CA LYS A 63 -15.54 -2.18 -2.01
C LYS A 63 -16.83 -1.67 -2.65
N MET A 64 -17.06 -0.36 -2.61
CA MET A 64 -18.24 0.28 -3.17
C MET A 64 -17.86 1.47 -4.05
N ASN A 65 -18.73 1.81 -5.01
CA ASN A 65 -18.57 3.02 -5.82
C ASN A 65 -19.26 4.25 -5.22
N ALA A 66 -20.14 4.03 -4.24
CA ALA A 66 -20.82 5.08 -3.49
C ALA A 66 -21.23 4.58 -2.10
N LEU A 67 -21.32 5.51 -1.15
CA LEU A 67 -21.90 5.30 0.17
C LEU A 67 -22.94 6.38 0.42
N ASN A 68 -24.16 5.97 0.76
CA ASN A 68 -25.23 6.91 1.10
C ASN A 68 -24.84 7.68 2.38
N LYS A 69 -25.08 8.99 2.42
CA LYS A 69 -24.70 9.82 3.57
C LYS A 69 -25.33 9.35 4.90
N ASP A 70 -26.52 8.74 4.82
CA ASP A 70 -27.31 8.23 5.93
C ASP A 70 -27.04 6.74 6.23
N ASP A 71 -26.13 6.08 5.49
CA ASP A 71 -25.72 4.70 5.76
C ASP A 71 -25.08 4.59 7.15
N LYS A 72 -25.49 3.65 7.99
CA LYS A 72 -25.00 3.61 9.38
C LYS A 72 -23.53 3.23 9.50
N ARG A 73 -22.93 2.62 8.47
CA ARG A 73 -21.58 2.07 8.50
C ARG A 73 -20.52 3.14 8.33
N GLY A 74 -19.34 2.87 8.86
CA GLY A 74 -18.13 3.64 8.57
C GLY A 74 -17.42 3.14 7.32
N CYS A 75 -16.50 3.94 6.79
CA CYS A 75 -15.70 3.60 5.62
C CYS A 75 -14.31 4.24 5.65
N LEU A 76 -13.42 3.73 4.81
CA LEU A 76 -12.17 4.36 4.42
C LEU A 76 -12.28 4.77 2.95
N CYS A 77 -11.77 5.95 2.62
CA CYS A 77 -11.70 6.45 1.25
C CYS A 77 -10.25 6.79 0.90
N LEU A 78 -9.76 6.24 -0.21
CA LEU A 78 -8.51 6.67 -0.83
C LEU A 78 -8.82 7.76 -1.85
N THR A 79 -8.16 8.90 -1.75
CA THR A 79 -8.33 10.00 -2.71
C THR A 79 -7.33 9.92 -3.86
N MET A 80 -7.59 10.66 -4.94
CA MET A 80 -6.72 10.80 -6.10
C MET A 80 -5.31 11.28 -5.74
N SER A 81 -5.19 12.14 -4.72
CA SER A 81 -3.90 12.62 -4.21
C SER A 81 -3.14 11.59 -3.37
N GLY A 82 -3.71 10.41 -3.15
CA GLY A 82 -3.18 9.40 -2.24
C GLY A 82 -3.25 9.84 -0.76
N SER A 83 -4.23 10.69 -0.43
CA SER A 83 -4.61 11.00 0.96
C SER A 83 -5.69 10.02 1.42
N LEU A 84 -5.74 9.75 2.72
CA LEU A 84 -6.71 8.85 3.33
C LEU A 84 -7.79 9.65 4.06
N ILE A 85 -9.04 9.22 3.93
CA ILE A 85 -10.17 9.76 4.68
C ILE A 85 -10.85 8.60 5.41
N MET A 86 -10.85 8.66 6.73
CA MET A 86 -11.61 7.77 7.58
C MET A 86 -12.92 8.43 7.96
N ILE A 87 -14.02 7.70 7.78
CA ILE A 87 -15.38 8.14 8.12
C ILE A 87 -15.96 7.10 9.06
N GLY A 88 -16.20 7.49 10.31
CA GLY A 88 -16.78 6.65 11.33
C GLY A 88 -18.25 6.28 11.04
N PRO A 89 -18.80 5.30 11.78
CA PRO A 89 -20.21 4.96 11.72
C PRO A 89 -21.10 6.15 12.10
N LEU A 90 -22.31 6.18 11.57
CA LEU A 90 -23.28 7.24 11.88
C LEU A 90 -23.88 7.01 13.25
N ALA A 91 -23.61 7.92 14.18
CA ALA A 91 -24.17 7.90 15.54
C ALA A 91 -24.73 9.28 15.89
N GLY A 92 -26.01 9.34 16.29
CA GLY A 92 -26.65 10.62 16.64
C GLY A 92 -26.71 11.65 15.49
N GLY A 93 -26.66 11.19 14.22
CA GLY A 93 -26.67 12.07 13.05
C GLY A 93 -25.31 12.72 12.73
N VAL A 94 -24.23 12.31 13.41
CA VAL A 94 -22.87 12.79 13.18
C VAL A 94 -21.89 11.62 13.04
N ARG A 95 -20.68 11.94 12.55
CA ARG A 95 -19.58 10.99 12.37
C ARG A 95 -18.26 11.59 12.80
N GLU A 96 -17.38 10.75 13.29
CA GLU A 96 -15.96 11.08 13.29
C GLU A 96 -15.41 11.01 11.87
N ILE A 97 -14.81 12.09 11.40
CA ILE A 97 -14.17 12.17 10.09
C ILE A 97 -12.73 12.58 10.30
N LYS A 98 -11.79 11.73 9.87
CA LYS A 98 -10.35 12.01 9.92
C LYS A 98 -9.82 12.08 8.50
N PHE A 99 -9.23 13.20 8.15
CA PHE A 99 -8.47 13.38 6.91
C PHE A 99 -6.98 13.32 7.25
N THR A 100 -6.23 12.53 6.51
CA THR A 100 -4.78 12.40 6.66
C THR A 100 -4.12 12.75 5.32
N SER A 101 -3.48 13.92 5.26
CA SER A 101 -2.58 14.28 4.18
C SER A 101 -1.26 13.55 4.37
N MET A 102 -0.76 12.90 3.33
CA MET A 102 0.39 12.02 3.44
C MET A 102 1.74 12.75 3.26
N GLY A 103 1.80 14.01 3.68
CA GLY A 103 3.08 14.71 3.89
C GLY A 103 3.80 15.28 2.66
N LEU A 104 3.23 15.18 1.45
CA LEU A 104 3.78 15.87 0.26
C LEU A 104 3.29 17.31 0.14
N ARG A 105 2.10 17.57 0.68
CA ARG A 105 1.41 18.84 0.59
C ARG A 105 1.58 19.61 1.89
N THR A 106 2.18 20.78 1.82
CA THR A 106 2.34 21.71 2.95
C THR A 106 1.17 22.71 3.05
N ASP A 107 0.29 22.75 2.04
CA ASP A 107 -0.85 23.66 1.94
C ASP A 107 -2.13 23.13 2.62
N VAL A 108 -2.08 21.90 3.15
CA VAL A 108 -3.18 21.30 3.93
C VAL A 108 -2.63 20.75 5.25
N PRO A 109 -3.43 20.71 6.33
CA PRO A 109 -3.03 20.06 7.57
C PRO A 109 -2.63 18.61 7.32
N GLU A 110 -1.58 18.16 8.03
CA GLU A 110 -1.14 16.75 7.97
C GLU A 110 -2.27 15.80 8.39
N THR A 111 -2.97 16.16 9.47
CA THR A 111 -4.17 15.48 9.93
C THR A 111 -5.23 16.51 10.28
N LEU A 112 -6.48 16.25 9.92
CA LEU A 112 -7.64 16.95 10.43
C LEU A 112 -8.62 15.93 11.00
N VAL A 113 -9.14 16.18 12.19
CA VAL A 113 -10.17 15.35 12.84
C VAL A 113 -11.40 16.22 13.10
N VAL A 114 -12.57 15.72 12.71
CA VAL A 114 -13.87 16.33 12.95
C VAL A 114 -14.73 15.29 13.69
N THR A 115 -15.03 15.52 14.96
CA THR A 115 -15.77 14.55 15.79
C THR A 115 -17.27 14.55 15.55
N ASP A 116 -17.82 15.70 15.15
CA ASP A 116 -19.26 15.90 14.89
C ASP A 116 -19.52 16.16 13.39
N GLY A 117 -18.75 15.48 12.54
CA GLY A 117 -18.75 15.68 11.10
C GLY A 117 -20.07 15.25 10.46
N ARG A 118 -20.50 16.03 9.46
CA ARG A 118 -21.68 15.74 8.64
C ARG A 118 -21.30 15.78 7.17
N LEU A 119 -21.75 14.78 6.43
CA LEU A 119 -21.60 14.72 4.98
C LEU A 119 -22.67 15.62 4.35
N ALA A 120 -22.25 16.51 3.45
CA ALA A 120 -23.20 17.35 2.70
C ALA A 120 -24.00 16.52 1.68
N GLU A 121 -23.35 15.50 1.11
CA GLU A 121 -23.89 14.63 0.07
C GLU A 121 -23.36 13.20 0.22
N ASP A 122 -23.89 12.26 -0.57
CA ASP A 122 -23.36 10.91 -0.67
C ASP A 122 -21.89 10.91 -1.11
N ILE A 123 -21.11 9.98 -0.56
CA ILE A 123 -19.74 9.77 -1.00
C ILE A 123 -19.78 8.98 -2.30
N LYS A 124 -19.05 9.42 -3.33
CA LYS A 124 -18.98 8.74 -4.63
C LYS A 124 -17.56 8.75 -5.14
N CYS A 125 -17.14 7.66 -5.78
CA CYS A 125 -15.90 7.66 -6.54
C CYS A 125 -15.94 8.78 -7.61
N GLU A 126 -14.77 9.30 -7.92
CA GLU A 126 -14.51 10.41 -8.85
C GLU A 126 -15.10 11.76 -8.42
N LYS A 127 -15.67 11.85 -7.22
CA LYS A 127 -16.17 13.09 -6.63
C LYS A 127 -15.44 13.43 -5.33
N PRO A 128 -15.25 14.73 -5.03
CA PRO A 128 -14.73 15.14 -3.73
C PRO A 128 -15.74 14.81 -2.61
N ILE A 129 -15.25 14.61 -1.40
CA ILE A 129 -16.09 14.56 -0.21
C ILE A 129 -16.30 16.00 0.28
N CYS A 130 -17.55 16.38 0.45
CA CYS A 130 -17.98 17.67 0.93
C CYS A 130 -18.52 17.53 2.36
N LEU A 131 -17.96 18.31 3.29
CA LEU A 131 -18.36 18.32 4.69
C LEU A 131 -19.16 19.59 5.00
N VAL A 132 -20.17 19.47 5.84
CA VAL A 132 -20.94 20.62 6.34
C VAL A 132 -20.15 21.28 7.48
N ASP A 133 -20.06 22.62 7.46
CA ASP A 133 -19.47 23.45 8.54
C ASP A 133 -18.06 23.02 9.00
N SER A 134 -17.22 22.57 8.06
CA SER A 134 -15.87 22.06 8.34
C SER A 134 -14.78 22.98 7.81
N LYS A 135 -13.63 23.02 8.49
CA LYS A 135 -12.40 23.67 7.98
C LYS A 135 -11.87 23.03 6.70
N LEU A 136 -12.27 21.79 6.43
CA LEU A 136 -12.03 21.10 5.18
C LEU A 136 -13.32 21.10 4.38
N GLU A 137 -13.48 22.11 3.52
CA GLU A 137 -14.66 22.28 2.68
C GLU A 137 -14.79 21.16 1.64
N LYS A 138 -13.67 20.80 0.99
CA LYS A 138 -13.63 19.72 0.00
C LYS A 138 -12.31 18.96 0.02
N THR A 139 -12.39 17.68 -0.31
CA THR A 139 -11.21 16.85 -0.58
C THR A 139 -10.85 16.84 -2.07
N SER A 140 -9.74 16.19 -2.44
CA SER A 140 -9.58 15.68 -3.81
C SER A 140 -10.61 14.58 -4.08
N ALA A 141 -10.83 14.26 -5.36
CA ALA A 141 -11.77 13.21 -5.77
C ALA A 141 -11.44 11.86 -5.11
N VAL A 142 -12.47 11.14 -4.68
CA VAL A 142 -12.33 9.78 -4.12
C VAL A 142 -12.05 8.79 -5.23
N MET A 143 -11.10 7.88 -5.03
CA MET A 143 -10.74 6.84 -5.98
C MET A 143 -11.28 5.47 -5.59
N ASP A 144 -11.15 5.10 -4.33
CA ASP A 144 -11.65 3.82 -3.81
C ASP A 144 -12.37 4.08 -2.48
N ILE A 145 -13.52 3.42 -2.29
CA ILE A 145 -14.29 3.41 -1.04
C ILE A 145 -14.33 1.97 -0.52
N ALA A 146 -13.88 1.78 0.71
CA ALA A 146 -13.99 0.52 1.44
C ALA A 146 -14.93 0.73 2.63
N VAL A 147 -16.06 0.03 2.65
CA VAL A 147 -17.12 0.20 3.65
C VAL A 147 -17.08 -0.95 4.65
N MET A 148 -17.27 -0.65 5.94
CA MET A 148 -17.28 -1.68 6.97
C MET A 148 -18.40 -2.70 6.75
N PRO A 149 -18.22 -3.96 7.16
CA PRO A 149 -19.30 -4.95 7.14
C PRO A 149 -20.47 -4.54 8.05
N GLU A 150 -21.69 -4.94 7.67
CA GLU A 150 -22.92 -4.67 8.45
C GLU A 150 -22.92 -5.38 9.81
N GLU A 151 -22.27 -6.54 9.91
CA GLU A 151 -22.24 -7.35 11.13
C GLU A 151 -21.42 -6.74 12.28
N LYS A 152 -20.60 -5.71 12.02
CA LYS A 152 -19.79 -5.06 13.06
C LYS A 152 -20.56 -3.92 13.72
N THR A 153 -20.51 -3.86 15.04
CA THR A 153 -21.10 -2.77 15.82
C THR A 153 -20.35 -1.45 15.61
N GLY A 154 -20.99 -0.31 15.87
CA GLY A 154 -20.36 1.01 15.74
C GLY A 154 -19.01 1.12 16.48
N PRO A 155 -18.89 0.73 17.75
CA PRO A 155 -17.61 0.75 18.46
C PRO A 155 -16.52 -0.13 17.81
N GLU A 156 -16.88 -1.33 17.34
CA GLU A 156 -15.94 -2.22 16.64
C GLU A 156 -15.48 -1.63 15.31
N GLN A 157 -16.40 -1.01 14.56
CA GLN A 157 -16.08 -0.32 13.32
C GLN A 157 -15.09 0.82 13.58
N THR A 158 -15.38 1.69 14.56
CA THR A 158 -14.48 2.80 14.94
C THR A 158 -13.10 2.31 15.35
N ALA A 159 -13.01 1.28 16.19
CA ALA A 159 -11.73 0.73 16.63
C ALA A 159 -10.92 0.16 15.45
N PHE A 160 -11.56 -0.58 14.56
CA PHE A 160 -10.92 -1.12 13.36
C PHE A 160 -10.46 -0.02 12.40
N LEU A 161 -11.32 0.94 12.11
CA LEU A 161 -11.05 2.06 11.20
C LEU A 161 -9.85 2.89 11.69
N ARG A 162 -9.80 3.25 12.98
CA ARG A 162 -8.67 4.01 13.55
C ARG A 162 -7.36 3.24 13.45
N LYS A 163 -7.35 1.97 13.87
CA LYS A 163 -6.16 1.10 13.77
C LYS A 163 -5.67 0.98 12.33
N THR A 164 -6.60 0.87 11.38
CA THR A 164 -6.28 0.72 9.95
C THR A 164 -5.75 2.02 9.37
N ASP A 165 -6.34 3.16 9.72
CA ASP A 165 -5.87 4.49 9.33
C ASP A 165 -4.44 4.76 9.81
N ASP A 166 -4.12 4.44 11.07
CA ASP A 166 -2.77 4.63 11.62
C ASP A 166 -1.73 3.76 10.88
N LYS A 167 -2.04 2.49 10.60
CA LYS A 167 -1.17 1.61 9.81
C LYS A 167 -0.96 2.12 8.38
N LEU A 168 -2.05 2.53 7.71
CA LEU A 168 -1.97 3.06 6.35
C LEU A 168 -1.16 4.35 6.31
N LYS A 169 -1.33 5.24 7.29
CA LYS A 169 -0.56 6.48 7.42
C LYS A 169 0.94 6.20 7.45
N GLU A 170 1.38 5.25 8.27
CA GLU A 170 2.80 4.87 8.39
C GLU A 170 3.37 4.43 7.03
N HIS A 171 2.69 3.51 6.34
CA HIS A 171 3.11 3.03 5.03
C HIS A 171 3.13 4.15 3.97
N PHE A 172 2.10 5.00 3.96
CA PHE A 172 1.94 6.03 2.94
C PHE A 172 3.00 7.13 3.06
N ILE A 173 3.35 7.52 4.30
CA ILE A 173 4.46 8.45 4.57
C ILE A 173 5.77 7.86 4.06
N ARG A 174 6.02 6.57 4.31
CA ARG A 174 7.22 5.88 3.85
C ARG A 174 7.33 5.88 2.32
N PHE A 175 6.26 5.51 1.61
CA PHE A 175 6.25 5.50 0.14
C PHE A 175 6.48 6.90 -0.44
N ASN A 176 5.85 7.92 0.14
CA ASN A 176 6.05 9.30 -0.30
C ASN A 176 7.47 9.80 -0.07
N ARG A 177 8.07 9.48 1.08
CA ARG A 177 9.47 9.83 1.35
C ARG A 177 10.40 9.20 0.30
N GLN A 178 10.19 7.92 0.01
CA GLN A 178 10.95 7.20 -1.02
C GLN A 178 10.80 7.83 -2.41
N ALA A 179 9.61 8.33 -2.75
CA ALA A 179 9.35 8.97 -4.04
C ALA A 179 10.02 10.34 -4.19
N VAL A 180 10.14 11.09 -3.10
CA VAL A 180 10.66 12.48 -3.09
C VAL A 180 12.17 12.53 -3.00
N GLU A 181 12.79 11.66 -2.21
CA GLU A 181 14.25 11.63 -2.03
C GLU A 181 14.94 11.33 -3.37
N GLU A 182 15.53 12.34 -4.00
CA GLU A 182 16.41 12.21 -5.17
C GLU A 182 17.73 11.60 -4.68
N LYS A 183 17.94 10.30 -4.88
CA LYS A 183 19.10 9.60 -4.29
C LYS A 183 20.27 9.46 -5.27
N GLN A 184 21.45 9.85 -4.79
CA GLN A 184 22.73 9.45 -5.35
C GLN A 184 22.83 7.92 -5.34
N ALA A 185 23.31 7.34 -6.44
CA ALA A 185 23.58 5.91 -6.57
C ALA A 185 24.55 5.47 -5.45
N GLY A 186 24.03 4.83 -4.40
CA GLY A 186 24.87 4.43 -3.29
C GLY A 186 24.15 3.69 -2.18
N ASP A 187 23.05 4.24 -1.65
CA ASP A 187 22.60 3.75 -0.34
C ASP A 187 21.08 3.80 -0.11
N TYR A 188 20.58 2.64 0.33
CA TYR A 188 19.30 2.33 0.99
C TYR A 188 18.06 1.90 0.18
N ILE A 189 17.83 0.58 0.23
CA ILE A 189 16.60 -0.18 0.58
C ILE A 189 15.37 -0.08 -0.34
N SER A 190 15.04 1.07 -0.90
CA SER A 190 13.79 1.22 -1.67
C SER A 190 13.91 0.96 -3.17
N MET A 191 15.12 0.69 -3.70
CA MET A 191 15.37 0.69 -5.15
C MET A 191 16.27 -0.44 -5.67
N ARG A 192 16.43 -1.56 -4.93
CA ARG A 192 17.03 -2.78 -5.49
C ARG A 192 16.06 -3.51 -6.40
N ASP A 193 15.50 -2.78 -7.35
CA ASP A 193 14.62 -3.30 -8.39
C ASP A 193 15.35 -4.37 -9.19
N ASP A 194 16.65 -4.19 -9.42
CA ASP A 194 17.50 -5.22 -10.02
C ASP A 194 17.45 -6.58 -9.27
N LEU A 195 17.30 -6.57 -7.94
CA LEU A 195 17.13 -7.78 -7.14
C LEU A 195 15.68 -8.24 -7.12
N PHE A 196 14.72 -7.32 -7.04
CA PHE A 196 13.29 -7.65 -7.10
C PHE A 196 12.93 -8.35 -8.42
N GLN A 197 13.49 -7.88 -9.54
CA GLN A 197 13.29 -8.49 -10.85
C GLN A 197 13.91 -9.90 -10.95
N LYS A 198 14.93 -10.19 -10.12
CA LYS A 198 15.54 -11.52 -9.99
C LYS A 198 14.82 -12.42 -9.00
N TRP A 199 13.76 -11.93 -8.34
CA TRP A 199 13.00 -12.72 -7.38
C TRP A 199 12.12 -13.73 -8.12
N ILE A 200 12.30 -15.02 -7.82
CA ILE A 200 11.64 -16.12 -8.53
C ILE A 200 10.11 -16.05 -8.43
N VAL A 201 9.59 -15.52 -7.31
CA VAL A 201 8.16 -15.33 -7.10
C VAL A 201 7.56 -14.35 -8.11
N ILE A 202 8.32 -13.34 -8.56
CA ILE A 202 7.89 -12.41 -9.60
C ILE A 202 7.79 -13.12 -10.95
N GLN A 203 8.75 -14.01 -11.24
CA GLN A 203 8.69 -14.82 -12.46
C GLN A 203 7.44 -15.71 -12.46
N TRP A 204 7.02 -16.25 -11.32
CA TRP A 204 5.77 -17.02 -11.22
C TRP A 204 4.53 -16.19 -11.57
N PHE A 205 4.45 -14.93 -11.14
CA PHE A 205 3.35 -14.05 -11.53
C PHE A 205 3.36 -13.71 -13.01
N ILE A 206 4.55 -13.44 -13.58
CA ILE A 206 4.70 -13.16 -15.01
C ILE A 206 4.25 -14.35 -15.84
N TYR A 207 4.73 -15.57 -15.53
CA TYR A 207 4.31 -16.79 -16.22
C TYR A 207 2.82 -17.11 -16.04
N GLY A 208 2.23 -16.71 -14.90
CA GLY A 208 0.81 -16.85 -14.62
C GLY A 208 -0.09 -15.81 -15.30
N GLY A 209 0.46 -14.87 -16.08
CA GLY A 209 -0.32 -13.80 -16.71
C GLY A 209 -0.89 -12.78 -15.71
N LEU A 210 -0.29 -12.66 -14.53
CA LEU A 210 -0.65 -11.71 -13.47
C LEU A 210 0.29 -10.49 -13.48
N ASP A 211 0.56 -9.96 -14.66
CA ASP A 211 1.46 -8.83 -14.93
C ASP A 211 0.86 -7.45 -14.60
N LYS A 212 -0.40 -7.38 -14.16
CA LYS A 212 -1.03 -6.12 -13.76
C LYS A 212 -0.23 -5.46 -12.64
N HIS A 213 0.07 -4.16 -12.76
CA HIS A 213 0.92 -3.43 -11.80
C HIS A 213 0.42 -3.47 -10.37
N VAL A 214 -0.88 -3.67 -10.13
CA VAL A 214 -1.41 -3.83 -8.77
C VAL A 214 -0.89 -5.11 -8.10
N PHE A 215 -0.80 -6.23 -8.83
CA PHE A 215 -0.21 -7.46 -8.28
C PHE A 215 1.28 -7.30 -8.02
N MET A 216 1.99 -6.68 -8.97
CA MET A 216 3.42 -6.36 -8.79
C MET A 216 3.64 -5.46 -7.57
N ALA A 217 2.80 -4.44 -7.39
CA ALA A 217 2.86 -3.57 -6.21
C ALA A 217 2.56 -4.32 -4.91
N ARG A 218 1.58 -5.24 -4.90
CA ARG A 218 1.29 -6.09 -3.72
C ARG A 218 2.47 -7.00 -3.38
N ALA A 219 3.06 -7.66 -4.38
CA ALA A 219 4.26 -8.48 -4.19
C ALA A 219 5.47 -7.65 -3.72
N LYS A 220 5.60 -6.42 -4.25
CA LYS A 220 6.66 -5.47 -3.87
C LYS A 220 6.57 -5.08 -2.39
N ILE A 221 5.37 -4.98 -1.81
CA ILE A 221 5.21 -4.70 -0.37
C ILE A 221 5.89 -5.77 0.47
N LEU A 222 5.64 -7.06 0.18
CA LEU A 222 6.30 -8.17 0.86
C LEU A 222 7.81 -8.18 0.60
N TRP A 223 8.22 -7.94 -0.64
CA TRP A 223 9.63 -7.83 -0.99
C TRP A 223 10.35 -6.78 -0.15
N LEU A 224 9.78 -5.59 -0.01
CA LEU A 224 10.37 -4.51 0.78
C LEU A 224 10.46 -4.89 2.26
N GLU A 225 9.51 -5.66 2.79
CA GLU A 225 9.59 -6.19 4.15
C GLU A 225 10.73 -7.20 4.31
N LEU A 226 10.81 -8.20 3.43
CA LEU A 226 11.90 -9.19 3.41
C LEU A 226 13.26 -8.52 3.26
N PHE A 227 13.36 -7.58 2.31
CA PHE A 227 14.55 -6.81 2.04
C PHE A 227 15.00 -6.06 3.29
N THR A 228 14.12 -5.27 3.91
CA THR A 228 14.48 -4.50 5.10
C THR A 228 14.92 -5.43 6.24
N ARG A 229 14.22 -6.53 6.50
CA ARG A 229 14.56 -7.42 7.62
C ARG A 229 15.87 -8.18 7.42
N VAL A 230 16.13 -8.66 6.21
CA VAL A 230 17.25 -9.57 5.94
C VAL A 230 18.47 -8.82 5.43
N TYR A 231 18.27 -7.88 4.50
CA TYR A 231 19.36 -7.15 3.86
C TYR A 231 20.03 -6.17 4.82
N ASP A 232 19.32 -5.63 5.81
CA ASP A 232 19.93 -4.79 6.87
C ASP A 232 20.92 -5.60 7.71
N VAL A 233 20.55 -6.84 8.08
CA VAL A 233 21.43 -7.75 8.82
C VAL A 233 22.64 -8.15 7.97
N LEU A 234 22.44 -8.46 6.68
CA LEU A 234 23.53 -8.73 5.75
C LEU A 234 24.46 -7.52 5.60
N SER A 235 23.92 -6.30 5.57
CA SER A 235 24.69 -5.05 5.49
C SER A 235 25.54 -4.79 6.72
N MET A 236 25.08 -5.22 7.91
CA MET A 236 25.88 -5.18 9.13
C MET A 236 27.00 -6.23 9.15
N LYS A 237 26.77 -7.41 8.57
CA LYS A 237 27.71 -8.55 8.65
C LYS A 237 28.70 -8.64 7.50
N LYS A 238 28.36 -8.10 6.33
CA LYS A 238 29.13 -8.25 5.08
C LYS A 238 29.38 -6.89 4.45
N SER A 239 30.66 -6.56 4.24
CA SER A 239 31.06 -5.30 3.61
C SER A 239 30.92 -5.31 2.09
N ASN A 240 31.02 -6.49 1.45
CA ASN A 240 30.92 -6.63 -0.01
C ASN A 240 29.46 -6.67 -0.49
N ALA A 241 29.08 -5.76 -1.40
CA ALA A 241 27.73 -5.67 -1.93
C ALA A 241 27.30 -6.89 -2.75
N GLY A 242 28.18 -7.44 -3.59
CA GLY A 242 27.87 -8.61 -4.41
C GLY A 242 27.63 -9.87 -3.58
N GLU A 243 28.37 -10.03 -2.48
CA GLU A 243 28.15 -11.13 -1.53
C GLU A 243 26.78 -10.98 -0.84
N ARG A 244 26.42 -9.77 -0.38
CA ARG A 244 25.09 -9.51 0.19
C ARG A 244 23.97 -9.82 -0.79
N ASP A 245 24.11 -9.38 -2.04
CA ASP A 245 23.13 -9.60 -3.09
C ASP A 245 22.92 -11.09 -3.37
N ALA A 246 24.03 -11.83 -3.49
CA ALA A 246 23.98 -13.27 -3.74
C ALA A 246 23.30 -14.00 -2.58
N MET A 247 23.65 -13.68 -1.33
CA MET A 247 23.04 -14.29 -0.15
C MET A 247 21.55 -13.94 -0.01
N PHE A 248 21.19 -12.69 -0.30
CA PHE A 248 19.80 -12.27 -0.24
C PHE A 248 18.95 -12.92 -1.34
N LEU A 249 19.48 -13.05 -2.56
CA LEU A 249 18.81 -13.76 -3.64
C LEU A 249 18.71 -15.26 -3.35
N ASP A 250 19.74 -15.88 -2.79
CA ASP A 250 19.68 -17.29 -2.37
C ASP A 250 18.58 -17.51 -1.31
N PHE A 251 18.53 -16.65 -0.29
CA PHE A 251 17.46 -16.67 0.71
C PHE A 251 16.08 -16.51 0.07
N THR A 252 15.88 -15.49 -0.77
CA THR A 252 14.56 -15.17 -1.32
C THR A 252 14.09 -16.15 -2.41
N ASN A 253 15.00 -16.69 -3.22
CA ASN A 253 14.68 -17.58 -4.34
C ASN A 253 14.66 -19.06 -3.96
N ASN A 254 15.41 -19.47 -2.94
CA ASN A 254 15.46 -20.87 -2.53
C ASN A 254 14.68 -21.08 -1.24
N LEU A 255 15.10 -20.44 -0.14
CA LEU A 255 14.50 -20.70 1.18
C LEU A 255 13.09 -20.13 1.29
N PHE A 256 12.91 -18.84 0.99
CA PHE A 256 11.61 -18.18 1.11
C PHE A 256 10.60 -18.68 0.06
N ALA A 257 11.03 -18.90 -1.18
CA ALA A 257 10.17 -19.43 -2.22
C ALA A 257 9.62 -20.81 -1.87
N LYS A 258 10.47 -21.71 -1.32
CA LYS A 258 10.03 -23.00 -0.80
C LYS A 258 9.06 -22.84 0.37
N TYR A 259 9.38 -21.97 1.33
CA TYR A 259 8.48 -21.67 2.44
C TYR A 259 7.09 -21.20 1.97
N CYS A 260 7.04 -20.37 0.93
CA CYS A 260 5.78 -19.92 0.34
C CYS A 260 4.97 -21.06 -0.27
N ASP A 261 5.63 -21.98 -0.97
CA ASP A 261 4.95 -23.12 -1.58
C ASP A 261 4.44 -24.11 -0.52
N ASP A 262 5.25 -24.40 0.51
CA ASP A 262 4.88 -25.23 1.66
C ASP A 262 3.69 -24.60 2.41
N TYR A 263 3.71 -23.29 2.66
CA TYR A 263 2.61 -22.57 3.30
C TYR A 263 1.34 -22.58 2.45
N LYS A 264 1.45 -22.32 1.14
CA LYS A 264 0.32 -22.36 0.21
C LYS A 264 -0.33 -23.75 0.20
N TRP A 265 0.48 -24.81 0.13
CA TRP A 265 0.01 -26.19 0.18
C TRP A 265 -0.74 -26.46 1.49
N TYR A 266 -0.10 -26.15 2.62
CA TYR A 266 -0.67 -26.32 3.95
C TYR A 266 -2.05 -25.63 4.07
N GLU A 267 -2.13 -24.34 3.75
CA GLU A 267 -3.39 -23.59 3.87
C GLU A 267 -4.47 -24.07 2.89
N SER A 268 -4.08 -24.54 1.70
CA SER A 268 -5.03 -25.06 0.72
C SER A 268 -5.68 -26.37 1.18
N GLU A 269 -4.91 -27.25 1.82
CA GLU A 269 -5.45 -28.46 2.46
C GLU A 269 -6.40 -28.13 3.62
N HIS A 270 -6.09 -27.10 4.41
CA HIS A 270 -6.92 -26.69 5.56
C HIS A 270 -8.23 -26.01 5.15
N LYS A 271 -8.23 -25.33 4.00
CA LYS A 271 -9.38 -24.55 3.51
C LYS A 271 -10.21 -25.29 2.44
N ASP A 272 -9.76 -26.47 2.00
CA ASP A 272 -10.39 -27.28 0.94
C ASP A 272 -10.53 -26.54 -0.42
N PHE A 273 -9.63 -25.58 -0.68
CA PHE A 273 -9.46 -24.90 -1.96
C PHE A 273 -8.08 -24.28 -2.08
N ASP A 274 -7.59 -24.09 -3.31
CA ASP A 274 -6.31 -23.40 -3.56
C ASP A 274 -6.40 -21.92 -3.16
N ILE A 275 -5.64 -21.52 -2.15
CA ILE A 275 -5.63 -20.13 -1.69
C ILE A 275 -4.97 -19.18 -2.69
N GLY A 276 -4.17 -19.72 -3.61
CA GLY A 276 -3.40 -18.97 -4.59
C GLY A 276 -2.14 -18.32 -4.00
N LEU A 277 -1.16 -18.09 -4.87
CA LEU A 277 0.15 -17.53 -4.50
C LEU A 277 0.05 -16.13 -3.89
N MET A 278 -0.76 -15.23 -4.46
CA MET A 278 -0.87 -13.86 -3.97
C MET A 278 -1.36 -13.81 -2.52
N LYS A 279 -2.40 -14.59 -2.22
CA LYS A 279 -2.94 -14.67 -0.86
C LYS A 279 -1.93 -15.25 0.11
N ALA A 280 -1.20 -16.29 -0.32
CA ALA A 280 -0.12 -16.87 0.48
C ALA A 280 0.94 -15.82 0.86
N LEU A 281 1.46 -15.08 -0.12
CA LEU A 281 2.44 -14.01 0.12
C LEU A 281 1.92 -12.92 1.07
N GLU A 282 0.62 -12.66 1.08
CA GLU A 282 0.04 -11.62 1.91
C GLU A 282 -0.23 -12.01 3.35
N GLU A 283 -0.58 -13.27 3.55
CA GLU A 283 -0.87 -13.85 4.85
C GLU A 283 0.42 -14.22 5.58
N ILE A 284 1.45 -14.73 4.88
CA ILE A 284 2.73 -15.19 5.46
C ILE A 284 3.33 -14.21 6.50
N PRO A 285 3.46 -12.89 6.24
CA PRO A 285 4.03 -11.95 7.20
C PRO A 285 3.35 -11.89 8.57
N GLU A 286 2.09 -12.31 8.65
CA GLU A 286 1.30 -12.28 9.87
C GLU A 286 1.52 -13.51 10.75
N TYR A 287 2.18 -14.56 10.22
CA TYR A 287 2.42 -15.80 10.96
C TYR A 287 3.68 -15.70 11.81
N LYS A 288 3.55 -16.12 13.08
CA LYS A 288 4.70 -16.25 13.98
C LYS A 288 5.79 -17.17 13.39
N ALA A 289 5.38 -18.25 12.74
CA ALA A 289 6.32 -19.18 12.10
C ALA A 289 7.18 -18.51 11.01
N TYR A 290 6.62 -17.53 10.30
CA TYR A 290 7.39 -16.74 9.32
C TYR A 290 8.39 -15.83 10.01
N ILE A 291 7.99 -15.14 11.08
CA ILE A 291 8.90 -14.30 11.88
C ILE A 291 10.06 -15.16 12.40
N ASP A 292 9.75 -16.31 12.99
CA ASP A 292 10.76 -17.25 13.52
C ASP A 292 11.68 -17.79 12.40
N PHE A 293 11.14 -18.04 11.20
CA PHE A 293 11.90 -18.46 10.01
C PHE A 293 12.90 -17.38 9.56
N VAL A 294 12.44 -16.15 9.37
CA VAL A 294 13.30 -15.02 8.95
C VAL A 294 14.35 -14.73 10.03
N ASP A 295 13.95 -14.67 11.29
CA ASP A 295 14.86 -14.42 12.41
C ASP A 295 15.88 -15.55 12.57
N GLY A 296 15.46 -16.80 12.33
CA GLY A 296 16.33 -17.97 12.32
C GLY A 296 17.43 -17.87 11.27
N PHE A 297 17.08 -17.46 10.05
CA PHE A 297 18.06 -17.17 9.00
C PHE A 297 19.01 -16.05 9.42
N CYS A 298 18.48 -14.91 9.88
CA CYS A 298 19.29 -13.74 10.28
C CYS A 298 20.27 -14.06 11.43
N LYS A 299 19.88 -14.93 12.36
CA LYS A 299 20.75 -15.41 13.45
C LYS A 299 21.86 -16.35 12.96
N GLY A 300 21.63 -17.09 11.87
CA GLY A 300 22.60 -18.01 11.27
C GLY A 300 23.64 -17.36 10.37
N LEU A 301 23.42 -16.11 9.94
CA LEU A 301 24.37 -15.29 9.18
C LEU A 301 25.62 -14.89 9.97
#